data_AF-A0A9D2MWB2-F1
#
_entry.id   AF-A0A9D2MWB2-F1
#
_cell.length_a   1.000
_cell.length_b   1.000
_cell.length_c   1.000
_cell.angle_alpha   90.00
_cell.angle_beta   90.00
_cell.angle_gamma   90.00
#
_symmetry.space_group_name_H-M   'P 1'
#
loop_
_entity.id
_entity.type
_entity.pdbx_description
1 polymer ?
#
loop_
_entity_poly.entity_id
_entity_poly.type
_entity_poly.pdbx_seq_one_letter_code
_entity_poly.pdbx_strand_id
1 'polypeptide(L)'
;MKKKVLALLCALVISLLLPLTASANGLGSPTLTVLVNCPPPGLTLSLEFQTPDSRPVEMRSSVLSWEGAYRFYGSWPYNGEQLATAQLVVSSEQETFTIPVDAAGFSQWDNLLTLDLSTRTLIPGQPWWRQPLLVALRVLFTLVLEGLVFFLYGYRRKRSWAVFLTVNLITQLAVNLVVQSVATPDDSVYPVVLGGIIYTPLEIAVLLVEMAVFALLLKERGRRRAVGYAVVANLSSWALGGFLLMALPL
;
A
#
# COMPACT_ATOMS: atom_id res chain seq x y z
N MET A 1 9.34 30.20 17.72
CA MET A 1 9.51 28.73 17.78
C MET A 1 8.42 28.00 17.01
N LYS A 2 7.12 28.18 17.31
CA LYS A 2 6.02 27.51 16.57
C LYS A 2 6.06 27.70 15.05
N LYS A 3 6.33 28.93 14.57
CA LYS A 3 6.47 29.24 13.13
C LYS A 3 7.61 28.47 12.45
N LYS A 4 8.75 28.26 13.13
CA LYS A 4 9.90 27.51 12.59
C LYS A 4 9.62 26.02 12.48
N VAL A 5 8.87 25.48 13.44
CA VAL A 5 8.46 24.07 13.44
C VAL A 5 7.41 23.80 12.37
N LEU A 6 6.42 24.68 12.23
CA LEU A 6 5.45 24.59 11.15
C LEU A 6 6.15 24.68 9.79
N ALA A 7 7.11 25.59 9.63
CA ALA A 7 7.92 25.67 8.41
C ALA A 7 8.72 24.40 8.13
N LEU A 8 9.30 23.74 9.16
CA LEU A 8 10.01 22.47 8.99
C LEU A 8 9.08 21.33 8.56
N LEU A 9 7.91 21.20 9.20
CA LEU A 9 6.92 20.19 8.82
C LEU A 9 6.36 20.46 7.41
N CYS A 10 6.02 21.71 7.10
CA CYS A 10 5.56 22.08 5.77
C CYS A 10 6.65 21.86 4.71
N ALA A 11 7.90 22.19 4.99
CA ALA A 11 9.02 21.96 4.07
C ALA A 11 9.22 20.46 3.81
N LEU A 12 9.14 19.62 4.85
CA LEU A 12 9.16 18.16 4.69
C LEU A 12 8.00 17.71 3.81
N VAL A 13 6.75 18.03 4.18
CA VAL A 13 5.56 17.63 3.41
C VAL A 13 5.66 18.09 1.95
N ILE A 14 6.06 19.33 1.70
CA ILE A 14 6.24 19.83 0.33
C ILE A 14 7.34 19.05 -0.39
N SER A 15 8.49 18.82 0.24
CA SER A 15 9.59 18.07 -0.39
C SER A 15 9.23 16.62 -0.71
N LEU A 16 8.34 16.02 0.08
CA LEU A 16 7.83 14.67 -0.11
C LEU A 16 6.76 14.60 -1.21
N LEU A 17 5.97 15.66 -1.36
CA LEU A 17 4.91 15.77 -2.37
C LEU A 17 5.41 16.30 -3.72
N LEU A 18 6.68 16.72 -3.83
CA LEU A 18 7.25 17.05 -5.12
C LEU A 18 7.23 15.80 -6.00
N PRO A 19 6.70 15.86 -7.23
CA PRO A 19 6.66 14.71 -8.11
C PRO A 19 8.10 14.30 -8.42
N LEU A 20 8.55 13.20 -7.82
CA LEU A 20 9.71 12.46 -8.29
C LEU A 20 9.30 11.84 -9.62
N THR A 21 9.42 12.59 -10.70
CA THR A 21 9.22 12.07 -12.06
C THR A 21 10.39 11.16 -12.42
N ALA A 22 10.41 9.97 -11.83
CA ALA A 22 11.22 8.87 -12.32
C ALA A 22 10.34 8.10 -13.32
N SER A 23 10.55 8.35 -14.61
CA SER A 23 9.97 7.52 -15.66
C SER A 23 10.70 6.16 -15.64
N ALA A 24 10.14 5.20 -14.91
CA ALA A 24 10.58 3.82 -14.92
C ALA A 24 9.89 3.08 -16.07
N ASN A 25 10.28 3.39 -17.30
CA ASN A 25 9.96 2.55 -18.46
C ASN A 25 10.78 1.26 -18.36
N GLY A 26 10.25 0.20 -17.76
CA GLY A 26 10.88 -1.11 -17.88
C GLY A 26 10.60 -2.09 -16.75
N LEU A 27 9.42 -2.67 -16.73
CA LEU A 27 9.13 -4.09 -16.47
C LEU A 27 7.67 -4.28 -16.88
N GLY A 28 7.37 -5.32 -17.67
CA GLY A 28 6.03 -5.49 -18.24
C GLY A 28 5.01 -5.75 -17.14
N SER A 29 4.20 -4.75 -16.81
CA SER A 29 3.15 -4.85 -15.80
C SER A 29 2.21 -6.03 -16.08
N PRO A 30 1.62 -6.63 -15.04
CA PRO A 30 0.50 -7.55 -15.23
C PRO A 30 -0.55 -6.88 -16.11
N THR A 31 -1.01 -7.59 -17.14
CA THR A 31 -1.98 -7.03 -18.11
C THR A 31 -3.40 -7.08 -17.56
N LEU A 32 -3.67 -7.97 -16.61
CA LEU A 32 -4.91 -8.04 -15.84
C LEU A 32 -4.65 -8.50 -14.40
N THR A 33 -5.17 -7.74 -13.44
CA THR A 33 -5.17 -8.07 -12.01
C THR A 33 -6.61 -8.16 -11.52
N VAL A 34 -6.97 -9.29 -10.92
CA VAL A 34 -8.27 -9.52 -10.28
C VAL A 34 -8.06 -9.65 -8.77
N LEU A 35 -8.66 -8.73 -8.00
CA LEU A 35 -8.68 -8.75 -6.55
C LEU A 35 -9.90 -9.51 -6.06
N VAL A 36 -9.70 -10.38 -5.07
CA VAL A 36 -10.76 -11.14 -4.40
C VAL A 36 -10.65 -10.87 -2.90
N ASN A 37 -11.71 -10.33 -2.31
CA ASN A 37 -11.78 -10.19 -0.85
C ASN A 37 -12.13 -11.55 -0.22
N CYS A 38 -11.35 -11.95 0.78
CA CYS A 38 -11.46 -13.19 1.54
C CYS A 38 -11.66 -14.42 0.62
N PRO A 39 -10.70 -14.73 -0.28
CA PRO A 39 -10.86 -15.84 -1.21
C PRO A 39 -11.03 -17.16 -0.43
N PRO A 40 -11.97 -18.04 -0.84
CA PRO A 40 -12.10 -19.36 -0.24
C PRO A 40 -10.83 -20.20 -0.46
N PRO A 41 -10.60 -21.22 0.39
CA PRO A 41 -9.47 -22.13 0.22
C PRO A 41 -9.47 -22.77 -1.18
N GLY A 42 -8.30 -22.83 -1.81
CA GLY A 42 -8.13 -23.46 -3.12
C GLY A 42 -8.74 -22.67 -4.29
N LEU A 43 -9.14 -21.40 -4.10
CA LEU A 43 -9.64 -20.57 -5.20
C LEU A 43 -8.57 -20.38 -6.28
N THR A 44 -8.86 -20.83 -7.49
CA THR A 44 -8.08 -20.60 -8.71
C THR A 44 -8.90 -19.79 -9.70
N LEU A 45 -8.23 -18.86 -10.38
CA LEU A 45 -8.82 -18.08 -11.46
C LEU A 45 -8.08 -18.40 -12.74
N SER A 46 -8.81 -18.64 -13.82
CA SER A 46 -8.24 -18.81 -15.15
C SER A 46 -9.02 -18.01 -16.19
N LEU A 47 -8.33 -17.61 -17.25
CA LEU A 47 -8.93 -16.93 -18.39
C LEU A 47 -9.15 -17.93 -19.51
N GLU A 48 -10.38 -18.03 -19.99
CA GLU A 48 -10.77 -18.84 -21.13
C GLU A 48 -11.34 -17.95 -22.23
N PHE A 49 -10.93 -18.17 -23.47
CA PHE A 49 -11.45 -17.43 -24.63
C PHE A 49 -12.34 -18.37 -25.45
N GLN A 50 -13.43 -17.87 -26.05
CA GLN A 50 -14.29 -18.73 -26.88
C GLN A 50 -13.69 -18.92 -28.29
N THR A 51 -12.51 -19.52 -28.37
CA THR A 51 -11.83 -19.88 -29.63
C THR A 51 -11.57 -21.39 -29.71
N PRO A 52 -11.55 -22.00 -30.91
CA PRO A 52 -11.51 -23.46 -31.06
C PRO A 52 -10.33 -24.18 -30.39
N ASP A 53 -9.20 -23.48 -30.22
CA ASP A 53 -7.96 -24.02 -29.62
C ASP A 53 -7.67 -23.43 -28.22
N SER A 54 -8.64 -22.71 -27.64
CA SER A 54 -8.49 -22.07 -26.33
C SER A 54 -8.30 -23.11 -25.22
N ARG A 55 -7.26 -22.89 -24.41
CA ARG A 55 -7.11 -23.56 -23.12
C ARG A 55 -7.20 -22.52 -22.02
N PRO A 56 -7.84 -22.84 -20.88
CA PRO A 56 -7.88 -21.93 -19.76
C PRO A 56 -6.46 -21.63 -19.28
N VAL A 57 -6.09 -20.36 -19.27
CA VAL A 57 -4.78 -19.92 -18.79
C VAL A 57 -4.92 -19.51 -17.33
N GLU A 58 -4.31 -20.28 -16.44
CA GLU A 58 -4.34 -20.04 -15.01
C GLU A 58 -3.61 -18.74 -14.64
N MET A 59 -4.26 -17.94 -13.81
CA MET A 59 -3.70 -16.70 -13.28
C MET A 59 -2.80 -17.02 -12.08
N ARG A 60 -1.70 -16.28 -11.95
CA ARG A 60 -0.84 -16.41 -10.78
C ARG A 60 -1.53 -15.80 -9.57
N SER A 61 -1.78 -16.62 -8.55
CA SER A 61 -2.39 -16.17 -7.30
C SER A 61 -1.35 -15.77 -6.26
N SER A 62 -1.67 -14.75 -5.48
CA SER A 62 -0.96 -14.33 -4.28
C SER A 62 -2.00 -13.93 -3.24
N VAL A 63 -2.02 -14.62 -2.10
CA VAL A 63 -2.98 -14.32 -1.01
C VAL A 63 -2.22 -13.71 0.14
N LEU A 64 -2.64 -12.52 0.55
CA LEU A 64 -2.06 -11.78 1.66
C LEU A 64 -3.15 -11.32 2.62
N SER A 65 -3.10 -11.83 3.85
CA SER A 65 -4.12 -11.58 4.89
C SER A 65 -5.54 -11.92 4.42
N TRP A 66 -6.36 -10.91 4.10
CA TRP A 66 -7.77 -11.06 3.72
C TRP A 66 -8.01 -10.83 2.23
N GLU A 67 -6.97 -10.67 1.41
CA GLU A 67 -7.12 -10.39 -0.02
C GLU A 67 -6.29 -11.33 -0.88
N GLY A 68 -6.89 -11.86 -1.94
CA GLY A 68 -6.22 -12.60 -2.99
C GLY A 68 -6.06 -11.73 -4.23
N ALA A 69 -4.84 -11.60 -4.72
CA ALA A 69 -4.54 -10.97 -6.00
C ALA A 69 -4.20 -12.06 -7.04
N TYR A 70 -4.96 -12.10 -8.12
CA TYR A 70 -4.80 -13.03 -9.21
C TYR A 70 -4.37 -12.26 -10.45
N ARG A 71 -3.19 -12.57 -10.98
CA ARG A 71 -2.53 -11.77 -12.01
C ARG A 71 -2.23 -12.59 -13.25
N PHE A 72 -2.54 -12.01 -14.40
CA PHE A 72 -2.12 -12.52 -15.70
C PHE A 72 -0.96 -11.66 -16.22
N TYR A 73 0.13 -12.34 -16.59
CA TYR A 73 1.33 -11.70 -17.13
C TYR A 73 1.50 -12.11 -18.58
N GLY A 74 1.72 -11.13 -19.46
CA GLY A 74 2.03 -11.37 -20.87
C GLY A 74 1.17 -10.56 -21.83
N SER A 75 1.58 -10.56 -23.10
CA SER A 75 0.80 -9.97 -24.19
C SER A 75 -0.42 -10.84 -24.49
N TRP A 76 -1.55 -10.20 -24.72
CA TRP A 76 -2.75 -10.87 -25.20
C TRP A 76 -2.47 -11.56 -26.54
N PRO A 77 -2.65 -12.88 -26.66
CA PRO A 77 -2.39 -13.60 -27.92
C PRO A 77 -3.51 -13.40 -28.96
N TYR A 78 -4.49 -12.54 -28.67
CA TYR A 78 -5.76 -12.40 -29.39
C TYR A 78 -6.06 -10.93 -29.74
N ASN A 79 -6.77 -10.72 -30.84
CA ASN A 79 -7.21 -9.39 -31.28
C ASN A 79 -8.39 -8.87 -30.44
N GLY A 80 -8.71 -7.57 -30.51
CA GLY A 80 -9.75 -6.92 -29.71
C GLY A 80 -11.15 -7.60 -29.75
N GLU A 81 -11.57 -8.13 -30.89
CA GLU A 81 -12.84 -8.87 -31.00
C GLU A 81 -12.80 -10.23 -30.29
N GLN A 82 -11.65 -10.90 -30.28
CA GLN A 82 -11.47 -12.19 -29.60
C GLN A 82 -11.36 -11.98 -28.08
N LEU A 83 -10.75 -10.88 -27.64
CA LEU A 83 -10.71 -10.47 -26.24
C LEU A 83 -12.11 -10.18 -25.67
N ALA A 84 -13.05 -9.72 -26.50
CA ALA A 84 -14.44 -9.51 -26.09
C ALA A 84 -15.19 -10.82 -25.75
N THR A 85 -14.62 -11.98 -26.09
CA THR A 85 -15.18 -13.30 -25.75
C THR A 85 -14.54 -13.92 -24.51
N ALA A 86 -13.66 -13.20 -23.82
CA ALA A 86 -12.96 -13.69 -22.65
C ALA A 86 -13.93 -13.96 -21.49
N GLN A 87 -13.77 -15.10 -20.85
CA GLN A 87 -14.46 -15.48 -19.63
C GLN A 87 -13.44 -15.76 -18.53
N LEU A 88 -13.72 -15.22 -17.36
CA LEU A 88 -13.04 -15.57 -16.14
C LEU A 88 -13.69 -16.84 -15.58
N VAL A 89 -12.94 -17.92 -15.58
CA VAL A 89 -13.33 -19.17 -14.94
C VAL A 89 -12.88 -19.09 -13.48
N VAL A 90 -13.85 -19.06 -12.59
CA VAL A 90 -13.65 -19.04 -11.15
C VAL A 90 -13.86 -20.46 -10.65
N SER A 91 -12.81 -21.09 -10.12
CA SER A 91 -12.87 -22.45 -9.60
C SER A 91 -12.48 -22.47 -8.14
N SER A 92 -13.36 -23.02 -7.31
CA SER A 92 -13.14 -23.26 -5.88
C SER A 92 -13.44 -24.73 -5.56
N GLU A 93 -13.16 -25.17 -4.33
CA GLU A 93 -13.50 -26.53 -3.90
C GLU A 93 -15.02 -26.83 -3.92
N GLN A 94 -15.86 -25.79 -3.84
CA GLN A 94 -17.31 -25.93 -3.72
C GLN A 94 -18.04 -25.69 -5.03
N GLU A 95 -17.54 -24.78 -5.86
CA GLU A 95 -18.19 -24.39 -7.10
C GLU A 95 -17.21 -23.91 -8.16
N THR A 96 -17.58 -24.16 -9.41
CA THR A 96 -16.95 -23.59 -10.60
C THR A 96 -18.01 -22.84 -11.39
N PHE A 97 -17.72 -21.58 -11.73
CA PHE A 97 -18.59 -20.76 -12.57
C PHE A 97 -17.78 -19.85 -13.47
N THR A 98 -18.40 -19.31 -14.50
CA THR A 98 -17.76 -18.39 -15.45
C THR A 98 -18.40 -17.01 -15.39
N ILE A 99 -17.58 -15.97 -15.51
CA ILE A 99 -18.02 -14.58 -15.61
C ILE A 99 -17.45 -13.98 -16.90
N PRO A 100 -18.25 -13.33 -17.75
CA PRO A 100 -17.71 -12.61 -18.90
C PRO A 100 -16.83 -11.44 -18.45
N VAL A 101 -15.66 -11.29 -19.08
CA VAL A 101 -14.77 -10.15 -18.85
C VAL A 101 -15.00 -9.15 -19.98
N ASP A 102 -15.33 -7.90 -19.63
CA ASP A 102 -15.50 -6.85 -20.63
C ASP A 102 -14.17 -6.61 -21.38
N ALA A 103 -14.24 -6.39 -22.69
CA ALA A 103 -13.12 -6.00 -23.55
C ALA A 103 -12.39 -4.76 -23.01
N ALA A 104 -13.12 -3.87 -22.32
CA ALA A 104 -12.53 -2.72 -21.63
C ALA A 104 -11.47 -3.13 -20.59
N GLY A 105 -11.66 -4.28 -19.93
CA GLY A 105 -10.72 -4.88 -18.98
C GLY A 105 -9.43 -5.43 -19.62
N PHE A 106 -9.26 -5.30 -20.94
CA PHE A 106 -8.04 -5.66 -21.67
C PHE A 106 -7.39 -4.46 -22.39
N SER A 107 -7.98 -3.26 -22.28
CA SER A 107 -7.65 -2.10 -23.12
C SER A 107 -6.55 -1.19 -22.56
N GLN A 108 -6.22 -1.29 -21.26
CA GLN A 108 -5.19 -0.46 -20.62
C GLN A 108 -4.00 -1.27 -20.11
N TRP A 109 -2.84 -0.62 -20.00
CA TRP A 109 -1.71 -1.12 -19.22
C TRP A 109 -2.10 -0.96 -17.74
N ASP A 110 -2.31 -2.07 -17.02
CA ASP A 110 -2.80 -2.15 -15.62
C ASP A 110 -4.33 -2.20 -15.46
N ASN A 111 -4.98 -3.22 -16.03
CA ASN A 111 -6.41 -3.47 -15.79
C ASN A 111 -6.60 -4.09 -14.41
N LEU A 112 -7.10 -3.30 -13.45
CA LEU A 112 -7.45 -3.76 -12.12
C LEU A 112 -8.96 -4.00 -12.04
N LEU A 113 -9.36 -5.21 -11.65
CA LEU A 113 -10.75 -5.59 -11.41
C LEU A 113 -10.89 -6.15 -10.00
N THR A 114 -12.06 -6.01 -9.40
CA THR A 114 -12.43 -6.68 -8.15
C THR A 114 -13.55 -7.69 -8.43
N LEU A 115 -13.33 -8.95 -8.06
CA LEU A 115 -14.32 -10.01 -8.13
C LEU A 115 -15.14 -10.04 -6.84
N ASP A 116 -16.43 -9.83 -6.97
CA ASP A 116 -17.40 -10.09 -5.92
C ASP A 116 -17.96 -11.50 -6.09
N LEU A 117 -17.55 -12.41 -5.19
CA LEU A 117 -17.99 -13.81 -5.20
C LEU A 117 -19.48 -13.95 -4.85
N SER A 118 -20.07 -13.02 -4.12
CA SER A 118 -21.47 -13.09 -3.68
C SER A 118 -22.45 -12.75 -4.81
N THR A 119 -22.12 -11.74 -5.60
CA THR A 119 -22.91 -11.31 -6.76
C THR A 119 -22.44 -11.93 -8.07
N ARG A 120 -21.28 -12.59 -8.07
CA ARG A 120 -20.60 -13.16 -9.25
C ARG A 120 -20.38 -12.12 -10.34
N THR A 121 -19.91 -10.94 -9.93
CA THR A 121 -19.67 -9.80 -10.84
C THR A 121 -18.24 -9.31 -10.73
N LEU A 122 -17.71 -8.83 -11.87
CA LEU A 122 -16.45 -8.09 -11.92
C LEU A 122 -16.72 -6.59 -11.87
N ILE A 123 -16.10 -5.93 -10.91
CA ILE A 123 -16.20 -4.49 -10.69
C ILE A 123 -14.89 -3.85 -11.16
N PRO A 124 -14.92 -2.84 -12.04
CA PRO A 124 -13.71 -2.12 -12.44
C PRO A 124 -13.04 -1.43 -11.24
N GLY A 125 -11.72 -1.57 -11.14
CA GLY A 125 -10.89 -0.98 -10.11
C GLY A 125 -10.88 -1.76 -8.78
N GLN A 126 -10.40 -1.08 -7.74
CA GLN A 126 -10.38 -1.56 -6.36
C GLN A 126 -11.50 -0.92 -5.54
N PRO A 127 -11.93 -1.53 -4.42
CA PRO A 127 -12.90 -0.91 -3.53
C PRO A 127 -12.38 0.42 -2.97
N TRP A 128 -13.21 1.46 -2.98
CA TRP A 128 -12.85 2.80 -2.51
C TRP A 128 -12.37 2.84 -1.05
N TRP A 129 -12.80 1.87 -0.23
CA TRP A 129 -12.44 1.77 1.19
C TRP A 129 -11.09 1.09 1.43
N ARG A 130 -10.55 0.35 0.44
CA ARG A 130 -9.34 -0.47 0.56
C ARG A 130 -8.14 0.38 0.99
N GLN A 131 -7.85 1.43 0.22
CA GLN A 131 -6.72 2.31 0.47
C GLN A 131 -6.85 3.11 1.80
N PRO A 132 -8.01 3.75 2.10
CA PRO A 132 -8.22 4.37 3.41
C PRO A 132 -8.03 3.40 4.58
N LEU A 133 -8.52 2.16 4.47
CA LEU A 133 -8.39 1.15 5.53
C LEU A 133 -6.92 0.79 5.76
N LEU A 134 -6.15 0.54 4.70
CA LEU A 134 -4.73 0.18 4.79
C LEU A 134 -3.90 1.31 5.40
N VAL A 135 -4.16 2.55 5.00
CA VAL A 135 -3.53 3.73 5.61
C VAL A 135 -3.91 3.85 7.09
N ALA A 136 -5.19 3.68 7.42
CA ALA A 136 -5.67 3.78 8.81
C ALA A 136 -5.06 2.71 9.71
N LEU A 137 -4.95 1.45 9.24
CA LEU A 137 -4.31 0.36 9.99
C LEU A 137 -2.84 0.67 10.23
N ARG A 138 -2.10 1.09 9.20
CA ARG A 138 -0.67 1.45 9.34
C ARG A 138 -0.47 2.56 10.36
N VAL A 139 -1.20 3.67 10.22
CA VAL A 139 -1.16 4.81 11.14
C VAL A 139 -1.54 4.39 12.57
N LEU A 140 -2.58 3.58 12.73
CA LEU A 140 -3.04 3.13 14.05
C LEU A 140 -1.95 2.30 14.76
N PHE A 141 -1.40 1.31 14.07
CA PHE A 141 -0.40 0.41 14.67
C PHE A 141 0.90 1.15 15.01
N THR A 142 1.38 2.04 14.15
CA THR A 142 2.58 2.85 14.44
C THR A 142 2.33 3.84 15.57
N LEU A 143 1.19 4.55 15.60
CA LEU A 143 0.86 5.45 16.71
C LEU A 143 0.74 4.74 18.05
N VAL A 144 0.19 3.53 18.08
CA VAL A 144 0.10 2.72 19.31
C VAL A 144 1.51 2.37 19.80
N LEU A 145 2.40 1.93 18.91
CA LEU A 145 3.77 1.60 19.25
C LEU A 145 4.54 2.82 19.75
N GLU A 146 4.53 3.92 19.00
CA GLU A 146 5.23 5.14 19.36
C GLU A 146 4.66 5.75 20.65
N GLY A 147 3.34 5.68 20.81
CA GLY A 147 2.64 6.14 22.02
C GLY A 147 3.06 5.34 23.25
N LEU A 148 3.26 4.03 23.11
CA LEU A 148 3.82 3.19 24.16
C LEU A 148 5.25 3.61 24.49
N VAL A 149 6.12 3.79 23.49
CA VAL A 149 7.50 4.29 23.71
C VAL A 149 7.49 5.67 24.38
N PHE A 150 6.61 6.57 23.92
CA PHE A 150 6.46 7.91 24.46
C PHE A 150 6.05 7.90 25.94
N PHE A 151 5.11 7.02 26.28
CA PHE A 151 4.68 6.79 27.66
C PHE A 151 5.83 6.23 28.53
N LEU A 152 6.58 5.25 28.02
CA LEU A 152 7.73 4.64 28.71
C LEU A 152 8.86 5.65 28.97
N TYR A 153 9.07 6.60 28.05
CA TYR A 153 9.99 7.73 28.25
C TYR A 153 9.51 8.77 29.29
N GLY A 154 8.31 8.56 29.85
CA GLY A 154 7.79 9.28 30.99
C GLY A 154 7.14 10.62 30.64
N TYR A 155 6.60 10.74 29.43
CA TYR A 155 5.76 11.86 28.99
C TYR A 155 4.31 11.61 29.36
N ARG A 156 3.74 12.45 30.24
CA ARG A 156 2.35 12.29 30.73
C ARG A 156 1.51 13.54 30.55
N ARG A 157 2.10 14.68 30.20
CA ARG A 157 1.33 15.92 30.05
C ARG A 157 0.50 15.89 28.77
N LYS A 158 -0.78 16.28 28.86
CA LYS A 158 -1.70 16.42 27.71
C LYS A 158 -1.11 17.23 26.56
N ARG A 159 -0.36 18.29 26.87
CA ARG A 159 0.33 19.12 25.87
C ARG A 159 1.42 18.37 25.10
N SER A 160 2.18 17.51 25.78
CA SER A 160 3.23 16.69 25.15
C SER A 160 2.61 15.63 24.25
N TRP A 161 1.51 15.00 24.70
CA TRP A 161 0.72 14.06 23.90
C TRP A 161 0.08 14.70 22.68
N ALA A 162 -0.44 15.92 22.79
CA ALA A 162 -0.96 16.64 21.63
C ALA A 162 0.13 16.92 20.59
N VAL A 163 1.33 17.34 21.03
CA VAL A 163 2.48 17.52 20.13
C VAL A 163 2.87 16.20 19.46
N PHE A 164 2.95 15.11 20.25
CA PHE A 164 3.24 13.77 19.76
C PHE A 164 2.27 13.34 18.66
N LEU A 165 0.96 13.38 18.94
CA LEU A 165 -0.07 12.95 18.00
C LEU A 165 -0.07 13.80 16.73
N THR A 166 0.04 15.13 16.85
CA THR A 166 0.05 16.01 15.67
C THR A 166 1.26 15.77 14.77
N VAL A 167 2.44 15.60 15.35
CA VAL A 167 3.67 15.40 14.56
C VAL A 167 3.61 14.06 13.83
N ASN A 168 3.32 12.97 14.54
CA ASN A 168 3.26 11.63 13.93
C ASN A 168 2.14 11.50 12.90
N LEU A 169 0.97 12.11 13.13
CA LEU A 169 -0.10 12.06 12.14
C LEU A 169 0.29 12.80 10.84
N ILE A 170 0.98 13.94 10.95
CA ILE A 170 1.44 14.69 9.78
C ILE A 170 2.54 13.93 9.02
N THR A 171 3.53 13.39 9.74
CA THR A 171 4.64 12.66 9.12
C THR A 171 4.14 11.37 8.48
N GLN A 172 3.36 10.56 9.20
CA GLN A 172 2.80 9.32 8.66
C GLN A 172 1.86 9.57 7.48
N LEU A 173 1.03 10.62 7.51
CA LEU A 173 0.20 10.99 6.35
C LEU A 173 1.06 11.30 5.13
N ALA A 174 2.13 12.10 5.29
CA ALA A 174 3.03 12.43 4.20
C ALA A 174 3.70 11.17 3.62
N VAL A 175 4.19 10.28 4.49
CA VAL A 175 4.82 9.01 4.07
C VAL A 175 3.82 8.13 3.30
N ASN A 176 2.61 7.96 3.82
CA ASN A 176 1.58 7.12 3.19
C ASN A 176 1.13 7.67 1.83
N LEU A 177 1.09 9.00 1.66
CA LEU A 177 0.79 9.61 0.36
C LEU A 177 1.88 9.34 -0.68
N VAL A 178 3.15 9.44 -0.28
CA VAL A 178 4.28 9.11 -1.16
C VAL A 178 4.26 7.64 -1.54
N VAL A 179 4.13 6.74 -0.56
CA VAL A 179 4.08 5.29 -0.80
C VAL A 179 2.95 4.94 -1.75
N GLN A 180 1.76 5.54 -1.61
CA GLN A 180 0.65 5.31 -2.53
C GLN A 180 0.87 5.88 -3.93
N SER A 181 1.55 7.02 -4.06
CA SER A 181 1.84 7.61 -5.38
C SER A 181 2.79 6.76 -6.22
N VAL A 182 3.55 5.87 -5.57
CA VAL A 182 4.51 4.98 -6.24
C VAL A 182 4.04 3.52 -6.25
N ALA A 183 3.06 3.16 -5.40
CA ALA A 183 2.41 1.84 -5.33
C ALA A 183 1.92 1.38 -6.71
N THR A 184 2.66 0.46 -7.34
CA THR A 184 2.20 -0.30 -8.49
C THR A 184 1.89 -1.74 -8.08
N PRO A 185 0.91 -2.41 -8.71
CA PRO A 185 0.49 -3.77 -8.34
C PRO A 185 1.51 -4.89 -8.65
N ASP A 186 2.76 -4.56 -8.99
CA ASP A 186 3.71 -5.50 -9.60
C ASP A 186 4.60 -6.21 -8.56
N ASP A 187 4.68 -7.55 -8.62
CA ASP A 187 5.13 -8.37 -7.47
C ASP A 187 6.65 -8.62 -7.40
N SER A 188 7.43 -8.40 -8.45
CA SER A 188 8.79 -8.98 -8.53
C SER A 188 9.94 -8.06 -8.11
N VAL A 189 9.85 -6.77 -8.40
CA VAL A 189 10.92 -5.77 -8.13
C VAL A 189 10.48 -4.75 -7.07
N TYR A 190 9.18 -4.69 -6.81
CA TYR A 190 8.53 -3.64 -6.06
C TYR A 190 8.82 -3.63 -4.55
N PRO A 191 8.91 -4.77 -3.82
CA PRO A 191 9.23 -4.75 -2.39
C PRO A 191 10.64 -4.19 -2.09
N VAL A 192 11.61 -4.47 -2.98
CA VAL A 192 13.00 -4.01 -2.85
C VAL A 192 13.15 -2.54 -3.27
N VAL A 193 12.48 -2.12 -4.35
CA VAL A 193 12.53 -0.74 -4.84
C VAL A 193 11.70 0.20 -3.96
N LEU A 194 10.45 -0.16 -3.63
CA LEU A 194 9.61 0.61 -2.72
C LEU A 194 10.23 0.67 -1.32
N GLY A 195 10.68 -0.47 -0.77
CA GLY A 195 11.28 -0.54 0.56
C GLY A 195 12.64 0.13 0.69
N GLY A 196 13.55 -0.08 -0.28
CA GLY A 196 14.93 0.35 -0.20
C GLY A 196 15.23 1.74 -0.76
N ILE A 197 14.63 2.10 -1.92
CA ILE A 197 14.98 3.33 -2.64
C ILE A 197 14.06 4.49 -2.24
N ILE A 198 12.82 4.21 -1.81
CA ILE A 198 11.83 5.26 -1.53
C ILE A 198 11.47 5.29 -0.05
N TYR A 199 11.00 4.18 0.50
CA TYR A 199 10.52 4.12 1.89
C TYR A 199 11.65 4.34 2.91
N THR A 200 12.82 3.74 2.71
CA THR A 200 13.97 3.90 3.62
C THR A 200 14.48 5.35 3.72
N PRO A 201 14.79 6.06 2.62
CA PRO A 201 15.21 7.47 2.70
C PRO A 201 14.14 8.38 3.31
N LEU A 202 12.87 8.08 3.02
CA LEU A 202 11.70 8.79 3.54
C LEU A 202 11.60 8.68 5.06
N GLU A 203 11.72 7.47 5.61
CA GLU A 203 11.73 7.24 7.06
C GLU A 203 12.94 7.89 7.75
N ILE A 204 14.12 7.91 7.10
CA ILE A 204 15.28 8.66 7.60
C ILE A 204 14.99 10.17 7.67
N ALA A 205 14.38 10.74 6.62
CA ALA A 205 14.01 12.15 6.59
C ALA A 205 12.99 12.50 7.68
N VAL A 206 11.98 11.65 7.87
CA VAL A 206 11.00 11.77 8.96
C VAL A 206 11.70 11.74 10.31
N LEU A 207 12.55 10.74 10.57
CA LEU A 207 13.32 10.63 11.81
C LEU A 207 14.11 11.91 12.12
N LEU A 208 14.82 12.47 11.14
CA LEU A 208 15.60 13.71 11.30
C LEU A 208 14.70 14.90 11.67
N VAL A 209 13.55 15.04 10.99
CA VAL A 209 12.59 16.11 11.25
C VAL A 209 11.95 15.93 12.62
N GLU A 210 11.52 14.72 12.97
CA GLU A 210 10.90 14.43 14.27
C GLU A 210 11.86 14.67 15.42
N MET A 211 13.13 14.28 15.30
CA MET A 211 14.15 14.62 16.29
C MET A 211 14.24 16.13 16.51
N ALA A 212 14.31 16.92 15.42
CA ALA A 212 14.38 18.37 15.50
C ALA A 212 13.11 18.97 16.11
N VAL A 213 11.93 18.53 15.66
CA VAL A 213 10.62 19.01 16.11
C VAL A 213 10.39 18.68 17.59
N PHE A 214 10.65 17.44 18.01
CA PHE A 214 10.48 17.03 19.40
C PHE A 214 11.48 17.69 20.34
N ALA A 215 12.75 17.88 19.93
CA ALA A 215 13.72 18.65 20.71
C ALA A 215 13.30 20.12 20.94
N LEU A 216 12.49 20.69 20.04
CA LEU A 216 12.01 22.06 20.13
C LEU A 216 10.65 22.19 20.86
N LEU A 217 9.75 21.22 20.68
CA LEU A 217 8.37 21.28 21.18
C LEU A 217 8.15 20.55 22.51
N LEU A 218 8.85 19.44 22.77
CA LEU A 218 8.71 18.68 24.01
C LEU A 218 9.48 19.37 25.13
N LYS A 219 8.77 20.15 25.95
CA LYS A 219 9.34 20.88 27.10
C LYS A 219 9.19 20.18 28.44
N GLU A 220 8.51 19.04 28.49
CA GLU A 220 8.26 18.29 29.72
C GLU A 220 9.52 17.64 30.29
N ARG A 221 10.43 17.20 29.42
CA ARG A 221 11.71 16.60 29.77
C ARG A 221 12.84 17.34 29.04
N GLY A 222 14.10 16.99 29.37
CA GLY A 222 15.26 17.57 28.71
C GLY A 222 15.37 17.18 27.24
N ARG A 223 16.03 18.03 26.44
CA ARG A 223 16.22 17.84 24.98
C ARG A 223 16.81 16.49 24.61
N ARG A 224 17.81 16.00 25.37
CA ARG A 224 18.44 14.69 25.13
C ARG A 224 17.43 13.54 25.21
N ARG A 225 16.48 13.62 26.15
CA ARG A 225 15.43 12.61 26.30
C ARG A 225 14.40 12.70 25.17
N ALA A 226 14.09 13.90 24.68
CA ALA A 226 13.21 14.10 23.52
C ALA A 226 13.82 13.51 22.24
N VAL A 227 15.13 13.74 22.01
CA VAL A 227 15.85 13.16 20.86
C VAL A 227 15.95 11.64 20.99
N GLY A 228 16.33 11.14 22.18
CA GLY A 228 16.41 9.68 22.41
C GLY A 228 15.07 8.98 22.22
N TYR A 229 13.97 9.61 22.66
CA TYR A 229 12.62 9.14 22.38
C TYR A 229 12.34 9.08 20.87
N ALA A 230 12.60 10.17 20.15
CA ALA A 230 12.34 10.27 18.72
C ALA A 230 13.05 9.16 17.95
N VAL A 231 14.33 8.92 18.27
CA VAL A 231 15.12 7.83 17.65
C VAL A 231 14.48 6.47 17.91
N VAL A 232 14.21 6.12 19.18
CA VAL A 232 13.67 4.79 19.50
C VAL A 232 12.28 4.59 18.91
N ALA A 233 11.41 5.59 18.99
CA ALA A 233 10.07 5.53 18.44
C ALA A 233 10.09 5.36 16.91
N ASN A 234 10.83 6.21 16.19
CA ASN A 234 10.91 6.15 14.73
C ASN A 234 11.55 4.85 14.23
N LEU A 235 12.62 4.36 14.86
CA LEU A 235 13.23 3.08 14.47
C LEU A 235 12.28 1.90 14.70
N SER A 236 11.53 1.93 15.81
CA SER A 236 10.54 0.88 16.11
C SER A 236 9.37 0.93 15.12
N SER A 237 8.89 2.14 14.80
CA SER A 237 7.82 2.35 13.81
C SER A 237 8.24 2.01 12.40
N TRP A 238 9.48 2.29 12.02
CA TRP A 238 10.01 1.92 10.71
C TRP A 238 10.06 0.41 10.56
N ALA A 239 10.55 -0.32 11.58
CA ALA A 239 10.52 -1.78 11.57
C ALA A 239 9.09 -2.33 11.46
N LEU A 240 8.16 -1.77 12.24
CA LEU A 240 6.74 -2.15 12.18
C LEU A 240 6.09 -1.80 10.85
N GLY A 241 6.35 -0.62 10.29
CA GLY A 241 5.82 -0.16 9.00
C GLY A 241 6.29 -1.02 7.85
N GLY A 242 7.59 -1.39 7.84
CA GLY A 242 8.14 -2.36 6.90
C GLY A 242 7.48 -3.75 7.02
N PHE A 243 7.26 -4.22 8.25
CA PHE A 243 6.51 -5.46 8.48
C PHE A 243 5.06 -5.37 7.97
N LEU A 244 4.37 -4.27 8.22
CA LEU A 244 2.99 -4.07 7.77
C LEU A 244 2.87 -3.99 6.25
N LEU A 245 3.87 -3.46 5.54
CA LEU A 245 3.92 -3.51 4.07
C LEU A 245 4.04 -4.94 3.52
N MET A 246 4.61 -5.86 4.30
CA MET A 246 4.72 -7.28 3.93
C MET A 246 3.51 -8.10 4.39
N ALA A 247 2.79 -7.64 5.42
CA ALA A 247 1.68 -8.38 6.02
C ALA A 247 0.30 -7.93 5.52
N LEU A 248 0.14 -6.65 5.15
CA LEU A 248 -1.11 -6.08 4.66
C LEU A 248 -1.13 -6.05 3.14
N PRO A 249 -2.29 -6.29 2.49
CA PRO A 249 -2.38 -6.22 1.03
C PRO A 249 -2.04 -4.81 0.53
N LEU A 250 -1.42 -4.71 -0.66
CA LEU A 250 -0.91 -3.47 -1.27
C LEU A 250 -1.79 -2.99 -2.41
#